data_AF-A0A529QS25-F1
#
_entry.id   AF-A0A529QS25-F1
#
_cell.length_a   1.000
_cell.length_b   1.000
_cell.length_c   1.000
_cell.angle_alpha   90.00
_cell.angle_beta   90.00
_cell.angle_gamma   90.00
#
_symmetry.space_group_name_H-M   'P 1'
#
loop_
_entity.id
_entity.type
_entity.pdbx_description
1 polymer ?
#
loop_
_entity_poly.entity_id
_entity_poly.type
_entity_poly.pdbx_seq_one_letter_code
_entity_poly.pdbx_strand_id
1 'polypeptide(L)' 'MGGRLAGKVAIVSGGATGMGGAASELFAAEGAKVA' A
#
# COMPACT_ATOMS: atom_id res chain seq x y z
N MET A 1 -1.31 -12.55 9.87
CA MET A 1 0.14 -12.30 10.07
C MET A 1 0.53 -11.23 9.08
N GLY A 2 0.59 -9.97 9.53
CA GLY A 2 0.85 -8.80 8.70
C GLY A 2 1.69 -7.78 9.47
N GLY A 3 2.06 -6.68 8.83
CA GLY A 3 2.94 -5.65 9.38
C GLY A 3 4.32 -5.59 8.72
N ARG A 4 4.53 -6.28 7.59
CA ARG A 4 5.85 -6.28 6.91
C ARG A 4 6.26 -4.89 6.42
N LEU A 5 5.28 -4.02 6.17
CA LEU A 5 5.50 -2.66 5.69
C LEU A 5 5.26 -1.60 6.77
N ALA A 6 5.16 -2.01 8.04
CA ALA A 6 4.93 -1.10 9.14
C ALA A 6 6.00 0.01 9.19
N GLY A 7 5.53 1.26 9.18
CA GLY A 7 6.39 2.45 9.21
C GLY A 7 7.14 2.73 7.90
N LYS A 8 6.86 2.02 6.81
CA LYS A 8 7.38 2.31 5.48
C LYS A 8 6.45 3.26 4.72
N VAL A 9 7.02 4.00 3.78
CA VAL A 9 6.26 4.80 2.81
C VAL A 9 6.28 4.07 1.47
N ALA A 10 5.10 3.87 0.87
CA ALA A 10 4.94 3.28 -0.45
C ALA A 10 4.38 4.31 -1.41
N ILE A 11 5.09 4.55 -2.52
CA ILE A 11 4.61 5.42 -3.61
C ILE A 11 3.99 4.52 -4.67
N VAL A 12 2.70 4.67 -4.93
CA VAL A 12 1.98 3.82 -5.89
C VAL A 12 1.39 4.68 -7.00
N SER A 13 2.06 4.69 -8.16
CA SER A 13 1.53 5.34 -9.36
C SER A 13 0.26 4.64 -9.84
N GLY A 14 -0.75 5.42 -10.24
CA GLY A 14 -2.05 4.88 -10.63
C GLY A 14 -2.82 4.22 -9.48
N GLY A 15 -2.49 4.55 -8.22
CA GLY A 15 -3.01 3.91 -7.01
C GLY A 15 -4.50 4.09 -6.71
N ALA A 16 -5.28 4.71 -7.62
CA ALA A 16 -6.70 4.99 -7.39
C ALA A 16 -7.63 3.81 -7.71
N THR A 17 -7.29 3.00 -8.72
CA THR A 17 -8.15 1.90 -9.21
C THR A 17 -7.32 0.76 -9.80
N GLY A 18 -7.99 -0.33 -10.19
CA GLY A 18 -7.37 -1.47 -10.86
C GLY A 18 -6.25 -2.10 -10.02
N MET A 19 -5.17 -2.51 -10.68
CA MET A 19 -4.02 -3.12 -9.98
C MET A 19 -3.30 -2.15 -9.05
N GLY A 20 -3.23 -0.86 -9.40
CA GLY A 20 -2.62 0.16 -8.54
C GLY A 20 -3.39 0.32 -7.24
N GLY A 21 -4.72 0.44 -7.33
CA GLY A 21 -5.60 0.51 -6.16
C GLY A 21 -5.51 -0.74 -5.27
N ALA A 22 -5.56 -1.93 -5.87
CA ALA A 22 -5.42 -3.18 -5.12
C ALA A 22 -4.06 -3.27 -4.39
N ALA A 23 -2.96 -2.85 -5.03
CA ALA A 23 -1.65 -2.81 -4.39
C ALA A 23 -1.60 -1.80 -3.23
N SER A 24 -2.15 -0.60 -3.42
CA SER A 24 -2.28 0.42 -2.36
C SER A 24 -3.00 -0.11 -1.12
N GLU A 25 -4.13 -0.80 -1.30
CA GLU A 25 -4.91 -1.37 -0.21
C GLU A 25 -4.12 -2.44 0.56
N LEU A 26 -3.49 -3.37 -0.15
CA LEU A 26 -2.67 -4.41 0.46
C LEU A 26 -1.47 -3.83 1.23
N PHE A 27 -0.85 -2.76 0.71
CA PHE A 27 0.27 -2.11 1.39
C PHE A 27 -0.16 -1.34 2.63
N ALA A 28 -1.32 -0.66 2.58
CA ALA A 28 -1.89 -0.01 3.75
C ALA A 28 -2.24 -1.04 4.85
N ALA A 29 -2.80 -2.20 4.46
CA ALA A 29 -3.10 -3.29 5.39
C ALA A 29 -1.84 -3.89 6.06
N GLU A 30 -0.68 -3.81 5.40
CA GLU A 30 0.61 -4.19 5.95
C GLU A 30 1.29 -3.08 6.77
N GLY A 31 0.62 -1.93 6.97
CA GLY A 31 1.07 -0.81 7.82
C GLY A 31 1.92 0.24 7.10
N ALA A 32 1.92 0.25 5.77
CA ALA A 32 2.58 1.29 4.99
C ALA A 32 1.75 2.59 4.98
N LYS A 33 2.44 3.72 4.94
CA LYS A 33 1.85 4.99 4.51
C LYS A 33 1.91 5.07 2.98
N VAL A 34 0.76 4.96 2.33
CA VAL A 34 0.68 5.00 0.86
C VAL A 34 0.45 6.43 0.37
N ALA A 35 1.16 6.83 -0.69
CA ALA A 35 1.07 8.13 -1.35
C ALA A 35 1.03 8.00 -2.88
#